data_AF-A0A7W1K498-F1
#
_entry.id   AF-A0A7W1K498-F1
#
_cell.length_a   1.000
_cell.length_b   1.000
_cell.length_c   1.000
_cell.angle_alpha   90.00
_cell.angle_beta   90.00
_cell.angle_gamma   90.00
#
_symmetry.space_group_name_H-M   'P 1'
#
loop_
_entity.id
_entity.type
_entity.pdbx_description
1 polymer ?
#
loop_
_entity_poly.entity_id
_entity_poly.type
_entity_poly.pdbx_seq_one_letter_code
_entity_poly.pdbx_strand_id
1 'polypeptide(L)'
;GEEDVDAAVPSPLWRPWRYAAGLTFGAAVSVKWSGGLGMLVAIVISLAWETSRRLRVDGTRGGAFGRALLQESFSLLVAFVMIPVIVYVVTYLPWLHHFDWKVSEFLEQQIRVARYHLFDLKTLAVDPETGALTPTHYGYSRPWTWLWMERPLTLTWQDEGPAIRYLLAIGNPIVFWGSFWSLPYLAFVRWRKRDWVAGFFLTAVMLQYLPWLLVARPQFFFYVAPFTPFLVLALVYMLRDLSDARLIVREPGGVVATDPETGRPAVSVWHPYRPIAWGVVATALGLFIWFWPVLTWQLISDERFKLIVWFPGWQ
;
A
#
# COMPACT_ATOMS: atom_id res chain seq x y z
N GLY A 1 15.91 -27.37 43.96
CA GLY A 1 16.42 -27.39 42.58
C GLY A 1 15.23 -27.19 41.69
N GLU A 2 15.18 -26.12 40.92
CA GLU A 2 15.78 -26.10 39.56
C GLU A 2 15.15 -27.27 38.79
N GLU A 3 14.15 -27.04 37.93
CA GLU A 3 14.20 -26.24 36.72
C GLU A 3 12.77 -25.86 36.31
N ASP A 4 12.36 -24.61 36.55
CA ASP A 4 11.35 -24.00 35.68
C ASP A 4 12.14 -23.04 34.80
N VAL A 5 12.85 -23.65 33.83
CA VAL A 5 13.51 -22.89 32.77
C VAL A 5 12.38 -22.26 31.97
N ASP A 6 12.03 -21.02 32.38
CA ASP A 6 11.24 -20.04 31.65
C ASP A 6 11.55 -20.27 30.17
N ALA A 7 10.62 -20.93 29.45
CA ALA A 7 10.91 -21.53 28.14
C ALA A 7 11.19 -20.39 27.16
N ALA A 8 12.46 -19.95 27.15
CA ALA A 8 12.83 -18.66 26.62
C ALA A 8 12.62 -18.71 25.13
N VAL A 9 11.61 -17.97 24.66
CA VAL A 9 11.30 -17.86 23.24
C VAL A 9 12.58 -17.43 22.51
N PRO A 10 13.17 -18.26 21.62
CA PRO A 10 14.46 -17.95 21.02
C PRO A 10 14.42 -16.63 20.27
N SER A 11 15.36 -15.73 20.56
CA SER A 11 15.54 -14.43 19.89
C SER A 11 16.89 -14.40 19.16
N PRO A 12 17.03 -15.09 18.00
CA PRO A 12 18.27 -15.07 17.26
C PRO A 12 18.52 -13.67 16.69
N LEU A 13 19.78 -13.21 16.78
CA LEU A 13 20.21 -11.98 16.14
C LEU A 13 20.15 -12.10 14.62
N TRP A 14 20.56 -13.26 14.08
CA TRP A 14 20.55 -13.51 12.64
C TRP A 14 19.13 -13.79 12.12
N ARG A 15 18.55 -12.79 11.47
CA ARG A 15 17.23 -12.86 10.83
C ARG A 15 17.33 -12.32 9.39
N PRO A 16 17.75 -13.14 8.42
CA PRO A 16 18.14 -12.67 7.09
C PRO A 16 17.00 -11.90 6.39
N TRP A 17 15.76 -12.37 6.53
CA TRP A 17 14.59 -11.69 5.95
C TRP A 17 14.30 -10.32 6.57
N ARG A 18 14.60 -10.12 7.86
CA ARG A 18 14.45 -8.83 8.53
C ARG A 18 15.48 -7.83 8.00
N TYR A 19 16.72 -8.26 7.81
CA TYR A 19 17.77 -7.42 7.23
C TYR A 19 17.54 -7.13 5.74
N ALA A 20 17.05 -8.12 4.98
CA ALA A 20 16.63 -7.93 3.59
C ALA A 20 15.48 -6.91 3.50
N ALA A 21 14.50 -6.97 4.40
CA ALA A 21 13.46 -5.94 4.49
C ALA A 21 14.05 -4.56 4.83
N GLY A 22 15.00 -4.49 5.76
CA GLY A 22 15.76 -3.29 6.06
C GLY A 22 16.42 -2.66 4.84
N LEU A 23 17.08 -3.49 4.03
CA LEU A 23 17.74 -3.07 2.79
C LEU A 23 16.73 -2.50 1.79
N THR A 24 15.60 -3.20 1.56
CA THR A 24 14.59 -2.76 0.59
C THR A 24 13.85 -1.50 1.05
N PHE A 25 13.54 -1.37 2.34
CA PHE A 25 12.98 -0.13 2.88
C PHE A 25 13.99 1.01 2.87
N GLY A 26 15.28 0.74 3.10
CA GLY A 26 16.36 1.70 2.91
C GLY A 26 16.40 2.26 1.50
N ALA A 27 16.31 1.39 0.49
CA ALA A 27 16.23 1.79 -0.91
C ALA A 27 14.97 2.63 -1.17
N ALA A 28 13.82 2.22 -0.63
CA ALA A 28 12.56 2.96 -0.77
C ALA A 28 12.63 4.37 -0.16
N VAL A 29 13.20 4.50 1.05
CA VAL A 29 13.41 5.80 1.74
C VAL A 29 14.35 6.69 0.93
N SER A 30 15.37 6.11 0.30
CA SER A 30 16.34 6.82 -0.53
C SER A 30 15.70 7.44 -1.78
N VAL A 31 14.66 6.80 -2.33
CA VAL A 31 13.87 7.35 -3.43
C VAL A 31 12.85 8.38 -2.93
N LYS A 32 12.18 8.10 -1.81
CA LYS A 32 11.11 8.97 -1.29
C LYS A 32 10.87 8.78 0.20
N TRP A 33 10.66 9.89 0.91
CA TRP A 33 10.37 9.89 2.35
C TRP A 33 9.20 8.97 2.76
N SER A 34 8.20 8.77 1.89
CA SER A 34 7.06 7.89 2.16
C SER A 34 7.46 6.41 2.27
N GLY A 35 8.64 6.01 1.80
CA GLY A 35 9.22 4.70 2.09
C GLY A 35 9.40 4.47 3.60
N GLY A 36 9.61 5.54 4.37
CA GLY A 36 9.70 5.48 5.84
C GLY A 36 8.37 5.08 6.49
N LEU A 37 7.23 5.45 5.88
CA LEU A 37 5.92 4.99 6.33
C LEU A 37 5.76 3.48 6.13
N GLY A 38 6.31 2.92 5.03
CA GLY A 38 6.33 1.48 4.80
C GLY A 38 7.26 0.76 5.79
N MET A 39 8.39 1.37 6.10
CA MET A 39 9.30 0.88 7.14
C MET A 39 8.64 0.85 8.52
N LEU A 40 7.83 1.87 8.85
CA LEU A 40 7.03 1.90 10.08
C LEU A 40 6.05 0.71 10.16
N VAL A 41 5.37 0.37 9.05
CA VAL A 41 4.52 -0.82 8.95
C VAL A 41 5.31 -2.08 9.30
N ALA A 42 6.52 -2.24 8.73
CA ALA A 42 7.37 -3.41 8.99
C ALA A 42 7.84 -3.50 10.45
N ILE A 43 8.18 -2.37 11.08
CA ILE A 43 8.51 -2.32 12.52
C ILE A 43 7.30 -2.75 13.36
N VAL A 44 6.12 -2.18 13.11
CA VAL A 44 4.88 -2.49 13.84
C VAL A 44 4.53 -3.97 13.73
N ILE A 45 4.60 -4.56 12.53
CA ILE A 45 4.32 -5.97 12.31
C ILE A 45 5.36 -6.87 12.98
N SER A 46 6.64 -6.51 12.88
CA SER A 46 7.71 -7.27 13.52
C SER A 46 7.50 -7.33 15.04
N LEU A 47 7.18 -6.18 15.66
CA LEU A 47 6.85 -6.13 17.09
C LEU A 47 5.57 -6.91 17.41
N ALA A 48 4.53 -6.81 16.57
CA ALA A 48 3.28 -7.54 16.77
C ALA A 48 3.46 -9.06 16.70
N TRP A 49 4.27 -9.56 15.75
CA TRP A 49 4.59 -10.99 15.65
C TRP A 49 5.43 -11.47 16.82
N GLU A 50 6.46 -10.73 17.23
CA GLU A 50 7.31 -11.12 18.36
C GLU A 50 6.57 -11.07 19.69
N THR A 51 5.66 -10.10 19.85
CA THR A 51 4.73 -10.03 21.00
C THR A 51 3.75 -11.20 20.98
N SER A 52 3.17 -11.53 19.82
CA SER A 52 2.22 -12.65 19.69
C SER A 52 2.87 -14.01 19.97
N ARG A 53 4.14 -14.17 19.61
CA ARG A 53 4.93 -15.37 19.90
C ARG A 53 5.16 -15.54 21.41
N ARG A 54 5.48 -14.45 22.11
CA ARG A 54 5.74 -14.43 23.56
C ARG A 54 4.48 -14.47 24.41
N LEU A 55 3.35 -13.98 23.89
CA LEU A 55 2.06 -14.07 24.57
C LEU A 55 1.65 -15.51 24.88
N ARG A 56 2.14 -16.48 24.10
CA ARG A 56 1.90 -17.92 24.33
C ARG A 56 2.58 -18.46 25.60
N VAL A 57 3.60 -17.75 26.10
CA VAL A 57 4.39 -18.13 27.27
C VAL A 57 4.09 -17.20 28.46
N ASP A 58 3.95 -15.90 28.20
CA ASP A 58 3.96 -14.86 29.24
C ASP A 58 2.62 -14.63 29.96
N GLY A 59 1.52 -15.24 29.47
CA GLY A 59 0.17 -15.10 30.01
C GLY A 59 -0.47 -13.71 29.89
N THR A 60 0.32 -12.63 29.86
CA THR A 60 -0.14 -11.23 29.77
C THR A 60 0.42 -10.53 28.53
N ARG A 61 -0.39 -9.65 27.91
CA ARG A 61 0.04 -8.87 26.74
C ARG A 61 1.12 -7.85 27.04
N GLY A 62 1.09 -7.23 28.22
CA GLY A 62 2.07 -6.23 28.63
C GLY A 62 3.47 -6.84 28.78
N GLY A 63 3.58 -7.98 29.48
CA GLY A 63 4.85 -8.70 29.64
C GLY A 63 5.43 -9.16 28.31
N ALA A 64 4.59 -9.75 27.45
CA ALA A 64 4.98 -10.20 26.11
C ALA A 64 5.51 -9.05 25.23
N PHE A 65 4.85 -7.89 25.27
CA PHE A 65 5.29 -6.72 24.52
C PHE A 65 6.60 -6.16 25.07
N GLY A 66 6.72 -6.04 26.39
CA GLY A 66 7.95 -5.57 27.03
C GLY A 66 9.16 -6.46 26.71
N ARG A 67 9.00 -7.79 26.81
CA ARG A 67 10.04 -8.76 26.42
C ARG A 67 10.37 -8.71 24.94
N ALA A 68 9.36 -8.61 24.06
CA ALA A 68 9.58 -8.45 22.63
C ALA A 68 10.38 -7.18 22.32
N LEU A 69 10.02 -6.05 22.92
CA LEU A 69 10.71 -4.78 22.72
C LEU A 69 12.16 -4.87 23.20
N LEU A 70 12.40 -5.34 24.42
CA LEU A 70 13.75 -5.45 24.99
C LEU A 70 14.64 -6.37 24.15
N GLN A 71 14.18 -7.58 23.83
CA GLN A 71 15.00 -8.59 23.15
C GLN A 71 15.17 -8.35 21.64
N GLU A 72 14.22 -7.68 20.99
CA GLU A 72 14.25 -7.46 19.54
C GLU A 72 14.74 -6.06 19.16
N SER A 73 14.80 -5.11 20.12
CA SER A 73 15.20 -3.71 19.89
C SER A 73 16.49 -3.59 19.09
N PHE A 74 17.55 -4.31 19.47
CA PHE A 74 18.84 -4.27 18.77
C PHE A 74 18.71 -4.75 17.31
N SER A 75 18.03 -5.88 17.08
CA SER A 75 17.84 -6.41 15.73
C SER A 75 16.98 -5.48 14.87
N LEU A 76 15.94 -4.86 15.46
CA LEU A 76 15.09 -3.87 14.79
C LEU A 76 15.84 -2.57 14.49
N LEU A 77 16.70 -2.10 15.40
CA LEU A 77 17.57 -0.94 15.18
C LEU A 77 18.54 -1.19 14.02
N VAL A 78 19.21 -2.34 14.01
CA VAL A 78 20.11 -2.70 12.92
C VAL A 78 19.33 -2.78 11.60
N ALA A 79 18.20 -3.49 11.58
CA ALA A 79 17.44 -3.73 10.37
C ALA A 79 16.74 -2.49 9.82
N PHE A 80 16.10 -1.68 10.66
CA PHE A 80 15.21 -0.60 10.23
C PHE A 80 15.74 0.80 10.54
N VAL A 81 16.97 0.93 11.04
CA VAL A 81 17.65 2.22 11.18
C VAL A 81 19.04 2.16 10.55
N MET A 82 19.94 1.30 11.05
CA MET A 82 21.34 1.29 10.60
C MET A 82 21.47 0.91 9.13
N ILE A 83 20.85 -0.21 8.72
CA ILE A 83 20.88 -0.65 7.31
C ILE A 83 20.27 0.42 6.38
N PRO A 84 19.06 0.95 6.63
CA PRO A 84 18.50 2.04 5.83
C PRO A 84 19.38 3.28 5.72
N VAL A 85 20.01 3.71 6.82
CA VAL A 85 20.94 4.86 6.80
C VAL A 85 22.16 4.55 5.93
N ILE A 86 22.73 3.35 6.05
CA ILE A 86 23.84 2.92 5.20
C ILE A 86 23.42 2.93 3.73
N VAL A 87 22.26 2.33 3.39
CA VAL A 87 21.74 2.34 2.02
C VAL A 87 21.58 3.76 1.50
N TYR A 88 20.99 4.65 2.28
CA TYR A 88 20.81 6.05 1.92
C TYR A 88 22.15 6.71 1.61
N VAL A 89 23.13 6.62 2.50
CA VAL A 89 24.46 7.21 2.29
C VAL A 89 25.16 6.60 1.07
N VAL A 90 25.04 5.28 0.89
CA VAL A 90 25.59 4.57 -0.28
C VAL A 90 25.01 5.10 -1.59
N THR A 91 23.71 5.41 -1.65
CA THR A 91 23.11 6.00 -2.87
C THR A 91 23.67 7.37 -3.24
N TYR A 92 24.26 8.09 -2.28
CA TYR A 92 24.90 9.39 -2.50
C TYR A 92 26.40 9.29 -2.80
N LEU A 93 27.01 8.10 -2.85
CA LEU A 93 28.44 7.97 -3.17
C LEU A 93 28.83 8.63 -4.52
N PRO A 94 28.05 8.51 -5.62
CA PRO A 94 28.38 9.21 -6.86
C PRO A 94 28.36 10.74 -6.70
N TRP A 95 27.43 11.26 -5.92
CA TRP A 95 27.34 12.69 -5.60
C TRP A 95 28.55 13.13 -4.76
N LEU A 96 28.86 12.40 -3.68
CA LEU A 96 30.03 12.68 -2.83
C LEU A 96 31.32 12.65 -3.63
N HIS A 97 31.51 11.66 -4.50
CA HIS A 97 32.67 11.57 -5.37
C HIS A 97 32.76 12.77 -6.33
N HIS A 98 31.63 13.25 -6.88
CA HIS A 98 31.61 14.43 -7.75
C HIS A 98 31.98 15.72 -7.00
N PHE A 99 31.66 15.82 -5.71
CA PHE A 99 31.95 16.97 -4.84
C PHE A 99 33.13 16.72 -3.88
N ASP A 100 34.15 15.99 -4.32
CA ASP A 100 35.41 15.76 -3.60
C ASP A 100 35.26 15.25 -2.15
N TRP A 101 34.25 14.41 -1.91
CA TRP A 101 33.95 13.80 -0.60
C TRP A 101 33.66 14.83 0.51
N LYS A 102 33.22 16.03 0.17
CA LYS A 102 32.90 17.08 1.14
C LYS A 102 31.60 16.79 1.90
N VAL A 103 31.75 16.15 3.06
CA VAL A 103 30.62 15.79 3.94
C VAL A 103 29.84 17.01 4.44
N SER A 104 30.48 18.17 4.61
CA SER A 104 29.80 19.41 5.00
C SER A 104 28.79 19.89 3.95
N GLU A 105 29.18 19.88 2.67
CA GLU A 105 28.29 20.24 1.56
C GLU A 105 27.13 19.24 1.41
N PHE A 106 27.40 17.94 1.65
CA PHE A 106 26.35 16.92 1.71
C PHE A 106 25.33 17.25 2.80
N LEU A 107 25.76 17.53 4.03
CA LEU A 107 24.87 17.87 5.15
C LEU A 107 24.08 19.15 4.87
N GLU A 108 24.73 20.17 4.29
CA GLU A 108 24.05 21.40 3.92
C GLU A 108 22.96 21.15 2.86
N GLN A 109 23.24 20.31 1.87
CA GLN A 109 22.24 19.88 0.88
C GLN A 109 21.05 19.17 1.53
N GLN A 110 21.30 18.22 2.45
CA GLN A 110 20.21 17.53 3.15
C GLN A 110 19.33 18.51 3.93
N ILE A 111 19.93 19.48 4.62
CA ILE A 111 19.22 20.53 5.35
C ILE A 111 18.41 21.41 4.38
N ARG A 112 18.99 21.79 3.24
CA ARG A 112 18.33 22.62 2.23
C ARG A 112 17.11 21.93 1.63
N VAL A 113 17.25 20.65 1.27
CA VAL A 113 16.15 19.81 0.77
C VAL A 113 15.06 19.66 1.84
N ALA A 114 15.43 19.39 3.10
CA ALA A 114 14.48 19.28 4.19
C ALA A 114 13.69 20.58 4.42
N ARG A 115 14.38 21.73 4.47
CA ARG A 115 13.73 23.05 4.63
C ARG A 115 12.78 23.34 3.47
N TYR A 116 13.22 23.08 2.24
CA TYR A 116 12.39 23.27 1.06
C TYR A 116 11.09 22.46 1.15
N HIS A 117 11.18 21.18 1.51
CA HIS A 117 10.01 20.30 1.64
C HIS A 117 9.11 20.60 2.84
N LEU A 118 9.65 21.17 3.92
CA LEU A 118 8.89 21.49 5.13
C LEU A 118 8.22 22.86 5.09
N PHE A 119 8.84 23.85 4.45
CA PHE A 119 8.45 25.26 4.59
C PHE A 119 8.19 25.98 3.26
N ASP A 120 8.93 25.66 2.20
CA ASP A 120 8.90 26.46 0.96
C ASP A 120 7.96 25.89 -0.11
N LEU A 121 7.62 24.60 -0.01
CA LEU A 121 6.80 23.89 -0.98
C LEU A 121 5.31 24.26 -0.87
N LYS A 122 4.87 25.20 -1.71
CA LYS A 122 3.48 25.68 -1.74
C LYS A 122 2.61 24.88 -2.72
N THR A 123 1.42 24.50 -2.28
CA THR A 123 0.42 23.78 -3.10
C THR A 123 -0.26 24.68 -4.12
N LEU A 124 -0.51 25.92 -3.71
CA LEU A 124 -1.20 26.90 -4.52
C LEU A 124 -0.32 28.14 -4.69
N ALA A 125 -0.39 28.76 -5.86
CA ALA A 125 0.24 30.04 -6.16
C ALA A 125 -0.78 30.95 -6.85
N VAL A 126 -0.53 32.25 -6.76
CA VAL A 126 -1.34 33.24 -7.46
C VAL A 126 -0.97 33.18 -8.94
N ASP A 127 -1.96 32.92 -9.77
CA ASP A 127 -1.86 32.96 -11.22
C ASP A 127 -1.53 34.40 -11.66
N PRO A 128 -0.42 34.62 -12.39
CA PRO A 128 -0.02 35.97 -12.81
C PRO A 128 -1.01 36.67 -13.75
N GLU A 129 -1.80 35.90 -14.51
CA GLU A 129 -2.73 36.44 -15.51
C GLU A 129 -4.12 36.71 -14.91
N THR A 130 -4.60 35.81 -14.04
CA THR A 130 -5.96 35.89 -13.49
C THR A 130 -6.03 36.39 -12.04
N GLY A 131 -4.91 36.42 -11.33
CA GLY A 131 -4.85 36.72 -9.89
C GLY A 131 -5.52 35.66 -9.00
N ALA A 132 -6.01 34.56 -9.59
CA ALA A 132 -6.64 33.48 -8.86
C ALA A 132 -5.61 32.56 -8.20
N LEU A 133 -5.96 31.98 -7.06
CA LEU A 133 -5.10 31.03 -6.37
C LEU A 133 -5.26 29.64 -7.03
N THR A 134 -4.29 29.23 -7.86
CA THR A 134 -4.33 27.98 -8.64
C THR A 134 -3.24 26.99 -8.20
N PRO A 135 -3.40 25.68 -8.47
CA PRO A 135 -2.35 24.69 -8.19
C PRO A 135 -1.03 25.05 -8.87
N THR A 136 0.08 24.87 -8.15
CA THR A 136 1.43 25.18 -8.69
C THR A 136 1.87 24.27 -9.85
N HIS A 137 1.14 23.18 -10.10
CA HIS A 137 1.44 22.25 -11.17
C HIS A 137 0.15 21.67 -11.77
N TYR A 138 0.06 21.55 -13.09
CA TYR A 138 -1.13 21.08 -13.82
C TYR A 138 -1.57 19.66 -13.39
N GLY A 139 -0.62 18.76 -13.16
CA GLY A 139 -0.86 17.38 -12.71
C GLY A 139 -1.29 17.22 -11.24
N TYR A 140 -1.59 18.30 -10.54
CA TYR A 140 -2.00 18.27 -9.13
C TYR A 140 -3.25 17.39 -8.93
N SER A 141 -3.18 16.49 -7.95
CA SER A 141 -4.24 15.53 -7.64
C SER A 141 -4.40 15.36 -6.13
N ARG A 142 -5.63 15.53 -5.67
CA ARG A 142 -6.00 15.59 -4.25
C ARG A 142 -6.05 14.17 -3.64
N PRO A 143 -5.42 13.90 -2.49
CA PRO A 143 -5.31 12.53 -1.98
C PRO A 143 -6.63 11.83 -1.72
N TRP A 144 -7.63 12.55 -1.20
CA TRP A 144 -8.94 11.97 -0.94
C TRP A 144 -9.65 11.50 -2.22
N THR A 145 -9.23 11.98 -3.40
CA THR A 145 -9.83 11.65 -4.70
C THR A 145 -9.10 10.52 -5.42
N TRP A 146 -7.96 10.05 -4.89
CA TRP A 146 -7.13 9.05 -5.52
C TRP A 146 -7.82 7.68 -5.67
N LEU A 147 -8.63 7.25 -4.70
CA LEU A 147 -9.26 5.92 -4.77
C LEU A 147 -10.37 5.82 -5.82
N TRP A 148 -11.07 6.91 -6.13
CA TRP A 148 -12.00 6.93 -7.27
C TRP A 148 -11.35 7.45 -8.56
N MET A 149 -10.08 7.85 -8.48
CA MET A 149 -9.25 8.31 -9.59
C MET A 149 -9.84 9.54 -10.30
N GLU A 150 -10.20 10.60 -9.59
CA GLU A 150 -10.78 11.80 -10.22
C GLU A 150 -9.86 12.44 -11.26
N ARG A 151 -8.59 12.59 -10.87
CA ARG A 151 -7.54 13.21 -11.68
C ARG A 151 -6.32 12.29 -11.70
N PRO A 152 -6.27 11.30 -12.62
CA PRO A 152 -5.05 10.60 -12.95
C PRO A 152 -4.01 11.58 -13.51
N LEU A 153 -2.75 11.14 -13.61
CA LEU A 153 -1.68 12.03 -14.06
C LEU A 153 -1.42 11.86 -15.56
N THR A 154 -1.72 12.90 -16.32
CA THR A 154 -1.27 13.02 -17.71
C THR A 154 0.22 13.28 -17.73
N LEU A 155 0.99 12.38 -18.34
CA LEU A 155 2.45 12.48 -18.44
C LEU A 155 2.86 13.30 -19.65
N THR A 156 2.20 13.08 -20.79
CA THR A 156 2.41 13.83 -22.04
C THR A 156 1.24 13.57 -22.99
N TRP A 157 1.07 14.44 -23.98
CA TRP A 157 0.10 14.27 -25.06
C TRP A 157 0.58 15.00 -26.32
N GLN A 158 0.11 14.55 -27.48
CA GLN A 158 0.38 15.15 -28.78
C GLN A 158 -0.88 15.04 -29.65
N ASP A 159 -1.36 16.18 -30.13
CA ASP A 159 -2.44 16.28 -31.10
C ASP A 159 -1.88 16.04 -32.51
N GLU A 160 -2.50 15.11 -33.23
CA GLU A 160 -2.12 14.68 -34.58
C GLU A 160 -3.27 14.94 -35.58
N GLY A 161 -4.22 15.83 -35.25
CA GLY A 161 -5.37 16.18 -36.06
C GLY A 161 -6.57 15.26 -35.81
N PRO A 162 -6.89 14.29 -36.68
CA PRO A 162 -7.98 13.33 -36.44
C PRO A 162 -7.65 12.25 -35.40
N ALA A 163 -6.47 12.31 -34.79
CA ALA A 163 -5.95 11.34 -33.84
C ALA A 163 -5.11 12.03 -32.77
N ILE A 164 -4.89 11.33 -31.66
CA ILE A 164 -4.15 11.81 -30.51
C ILE A 164 -3.22 10.72 -29.97
N ARG A 165 -2.04 11.13 -29.50
CA ARG A 165 -1.22 10.33 -28.57
C ARG A 165 -1.38 10.89 -27.19
N TYR A 166 -1.71 10.04 -26.23
CA TYR A 166 -1.96 10.47 -24.85
C TYR A 166 -1.38 9.46 -23.88
N LEU A 167 -0.44 9.88 -23.02
CA LEU A 167 0.19 9.01 -22.03
C LEU A 167 -0.39 9.35 -20.66
N LEU A 168 -1.20 8.43 -20.14
CA LEU A 168 -1.94 8.62 -18.90
C LEU A 168 -1.48 7.62 -17.84
N ALA A 169 -0.97 8.13 -16.72
CA ALA A 169 -0.73 7.34 -15.53
C ALA A 169 -2.04 7.21 -14.73
N ILE A 170 -2.79 6.15 -15.04
CA ILE A 170 -4.07 5.80 -14.41
C ILE A 170 -4.00 4.39 -13.78
N GLY A 171 -4.78 4.18 -12.73
CA GLY A 171 -4.96 2.87 -12.10
C GLY A 171 -6.01 2.00 -12.82
N ASN A 172 -6.10 0.73 -12.43
CA ASN A 172 -7.17 -0.14 -12.90
C ASN A 172 -8.47 0.16 -12.10
N PRO A 173 -9.58 0.59 -12.74
CA PRO A 173 -10.82 0.92 -12.02
C PRO A 173 -11.36 -0.20 -11.13
N ILE A 174 -11.23 -1.47 -11.53
CA ILE A 174 -11.69 -2.59 -10.69
C ILE A 174 -10.88 -2.69 -9.40
N VAL A 175 -9.57 -2.43 -9.44
CA VAL A 175 -8.72 -2.45 -8.25
C VAL A 175 -9.01 -1.25 -7.35
N PHE A 176 -9.04 -0.05 -7.94
CA PHE A 176 -9.19 1.20 -7.20
C PHE A 176 -10.60 1.35 -6.64
N TRP A 177 -11.64 1.16 -7.44
CA TRP A 177 -13.02 1.24 -6.97
C TRP A 177 -13.43 0.01 -6.16
N GLY A 178 -12.87 -1.16 -6.46
CA GLY A 178 -13.02 -2.35 -5.62
C GLY A 178 -12.52 -2.14 -4.19
N SER A 179 -11.59 -1.21 -3.97
CA SER A 179 -11.10 -0.86 -2.63
C SER A 179 -12.17 -0.28 -1.70
N PHE A 180 -13.20 0.39 -2.23
CA PHE A 180 -14.34 0.86 -1.44
C PHE A 180 -15.11 -0.28 -0.78
N TRP A 181 -15.00 -1.50 -1.32
CA TRP A 181 -15.60 -2.70 -0.77
C TRP A 181 -14.58 -3.54 0.01
N SER A 182 -13.40 -3.74 -0.55
CA SER A 182 -12.39 -4.61 0.06
C SER A 182 -11.82 -4.05 1.36
N LEU A 183 -11.60 -2.73 1.47
CA LEU A 183 -11.02 -2.14 2.68
C LEU A 183 -11.98 -2.23 3.89
N PRO A 184 -13.28 -1.85 3.79
CA PRO A 184 -14.23 -2.11 4.86
C PRO A 184 -14.39 -3.59 5.19
N TYR A 185 -14.37 -4.46 4.17
CA TYR A 185 -14.43 -5.92 4.38
C TYR A 185 -13.24 -6.43 5.19
N LEU A 186 -12.02 -6.02 4.86
CA LEU A 186 -10.82 -6.35 5.63
C LEU A 186 -10.89 -5.85 7.07
N ALA A 187 -11.39 -4.64 7.30
CA ALA A 187 -11.62 -4.11 8.63
C ALA A 187 -12.62 -4.97 9.42
N PHE A 188 -13.73 -5.35 8.79
CA PHE A 188 -14.72 -6.25 9.38
C PHE A 188 -14.13 -7.63 9.72
N VAL A 189 -13.40 -8.25 8.79
CA VAL A 189 -12.75 -9.56 9.00
C VAL A 189 -11.70 -9.47 10.10
N ARG A 190 -10.87 -8.42 10.11
CA ARG A 190 -9.88 -8.17 11.16
C ARG A 190 -10.55 -7.98 12.52
N TRP A 191 -11.71 -7.34 12.59
CA TRP A 191 -12.44 -7.15 13.84
C TRP A 191 -13.14 -8.42 14.31
N ARG A 192 -13.81 -9.16 13.42
CA ARG A 192 -14.65 -10.31 13.74
C ARG A 192 -13.90 -11.64 13.82
N LYS A 193 -13.06 -11.93 12.83
CA LYS A 193 -12.26 -13.17 12.74
C LYS A 193 -10.87 -13.03 13.36
N ARG A 194 -10.43 -11.80 13.66
CA ARG A 194 -9.07 -11.50 14.17
C ARG A 194 -7.96 -11.99 13.24
N ASP A 195 -8.25 -12.07 11.94
CA ASP A 195 -7.26 -12.46 10.94
C ASP A 195 -6.18 -11.38 10.80
N TRP A 196 -4.93 -11.76 11.04
CA TRP A 196 -3.79 -10.87 10.97
C TRP A 196 -3.44 -10.50 9.52
N VAL A 197 -3.76 -11.34 8.53
CA VAL A 197 -3.50 -11.08 7.11
C VAL A 197 -4.35 -9.91 6.63
N ALA A 198 -5.64 -9.90 6.98
CA ALA A 198 -6.53 -8.78 6.71
C ALA A 198 -6.05 -7.49 7.41
N GLY A 199 -5.60 -7.62 8.67
CA GLY A 199 -5.00 -6.51 9.41
C GLY A 199 -3.73 -5.96 8.74
N PHE A 200 -2.86 -6.84 8.24
CA PHE A 200 -1.63 -6.47 7.56
C PHE A 200 -1.90 -5.64 6.30
N PHE A 201 -2.75 -6.13 5.40
CA PHE A 201 -3.09 -5.40 4.17
C PHE A 201 -3.74 -4.06 4.49
N LEU A 202 -4.64 -4.02 5.46
CA LEU A 202 -5.28 -2.78 5.89
C LEU A 202 -4.26 -1.79 6.46
N THR A 203 -3.37 -2.21 7.36
CA THR A 203 -2.34 -1.35 7.95
C THR A 203 -1.38 -0.82 6.89
N ALA A 204 -0.98 -1.64 5.92
CA ALA A 204 -0.13 -1.20 4.81
C ALA A 204 -0.81 -0.11 3.96
N VAL A 205 -2.08 -0.30 3.58
CA VAL A 205 -2.82 0.75 2.84
C VAL A 205 -2.96 2.00 3.69
N MET A 206 -3.41 1.89 4.94
CA MET A 206 -3.70 3.05 5.79
C MET A 206 -2.44 3.87 6.09
N LEU A 207 -1.31 3.24 6.45
CA LEU A 207 -0.08 3.97 6.75
C LEU A 207 0.57 4.58 5.51
N GLN A 208 0.31 4.07 4.31
CA GLN A 208 0.83 4.65 3.07
C GLN A 208 -0.11 5.68 2.45
N TYR A 209 -1.41 5.64 2.78
CA TYR A 209 -2.44 6.52 2.22
C TYR A 209 -2.81 7.68 3.15
N LEU A 210 -3.21 7.40 4.40
CA LEU A 210 -3.78 8.41 5.30
C LEU A 210 -2.85 9.60 5.58
N PRO A 211 -1.51 9.43 5.72
CA PRO A 211 -0.64 10.58 5.93
C PRO A 211 -0.73 11.63 4.83
N TRP A 212 -1.03 11.25 3.58
CA TRP A 212 -1.20 12.21 2.50
C TRP A 212 -2.41 13.11 2.67
N LEU A 213 -3.46 12.67 3.38
CA LEU A 213 -4.62 13.51 3.70
C LEU A 213 -4.26 14.70 4.61
N LEU A 214 -3.15 14.59 5.35
CA LEU A 214 -2.70 15.59 6.32
C LEU A 214 -1.57 16.48 5.80
N VAL A 215 -0.92 16.08 4.71
CA VAL A 215 0.24 16.80 4.16
C VAL A 215 -0.25 17.93 3.23
N ALA A 216 0.05 19.17 3.60
CA ALA A 216 -0.33 20.35 2.82
C ALA A 216 0.76 20.75 1.80
N ARG A 217 0.97 19.93 0.77
CA ARG A 217 1.94 20.21 -0.31
C ARG A 217 1.41 19.72 -1.67
N PRO A 218 2.00 20.12 -2.82
CA PRO A 218 1.72 19.53 -4.11
C PRO A 218 1.78 18.01 -4.09
N GLN A 219 0.69 17.41 -4.57
CA GLN A 219 0.43 15.98 -4.53
C GLN A 219 -0.02 15.53 -5.91
N PHE A 220 0.29 14.29 -6.23
CA PHE A 220 0.12 13.74 -7.57
C PHE A 220 -0.43 12.33 -7.48
N PHE A 221 -1.21 11.93 -8.49
CA PHE A 221 -1.89 10.64 -8.49
C PHE A 221 -0.93 9.45 -8.39
N PHE A 222 0.27 9.51 -9.00
CA PHE A 222 1.24 8.41 -8.92
C PHE A 222 1.72 8.08 -7.49
N TYR A 223 1.41 8.91 -6.49
CA TYR A 223 1.67 8.62 -5.08
C TYR A 223 0.87 7.41 -4.57
N VAL A 224 -0.13 6.94 -5.33
CA VAL A 224 -0.87 5.70 -5.06
C VAL A 224 -0.05 4.43 -5.26
N ALA A 225 0.97 4.48 -6.12
CA ALA A 225 1.71 3.30 -6.57
C ALA A 225 2.26 2.41 -5.43
N PRO A 226 2.82 2.95 -4.33
CA PRO A 226 3.33 2.13 -3.24
C PRO A 226 2.27 1.29 -2.53
N PHE A 227 1.01 1.75 -2.47
CA PHE A 227 -0.06 1.02 -1.80
C PHE A 227 -0.99 0.26 -2.75
N THR A 228 -0.90 0.47 -4.07
CA THR A 228 -1.69 -0.28 -5.07
C THR A 228 -1.55 -1.80 -4.94
N PRO A 229 -0.36 -2.40 -4.73
CA PRO A 229 -0.26 -3.84 -4.53
C PRO A 229 -1.08 -4.35 -3.34
N PHE A 230 -1.20 -3.57 -2.27
CA PHE A 230 -2.01 -3.92 -1.12
C PHE A 230 -3.51 -3.75 -1.38
N LEU A 231 -3.92 -2.84 -2.27
CA LEU A 231 -5.30 -2.80 -2.76
C LEU A 231 -5.65 -4.06 -3.57
N VAL A 232 -4.72 -4.53 -4.42
CA VAL A 232 -4.88 -5.79 -5.14
C VAL A 232 -5.01 -6.96 -4.16
N LEU A 233 -4.12 -7.05 -3.17
CA LEU A 233 -4.17 -8.11 -2.15
C LEU A 233 -5.46 -8.05 -1.31
N ALA A 234 -5.94 -6.86 -0.98
CA ALA A 234 -7.22 -6.67 -0.30
C ALA A 234 -8.39 -7.16 -1.15
N LEU A 235 -8.42 -6.81 -2.44
CA LEU A 235 -9.43 -7.29 -3.37
C LEU A 235 -9.38 -8.80 -3.54
N VAL A 236 -8.19 -9.38 -3.75
CA VAL A 236 -7.98 -10.83 -3.85
C VAL A 236 -8.42 -11.56 -2.58
N TYR A 237 -8.11 -11.02 -1.40
CA TYR A 237 -8.56 -11.60 -0.13
C TYR A 237 -10.09 -11.64 -0.06
N MET A 238 -10.77 -10.55 -0.42
CA MET A 238 -12.23 -10.48 -0.45
C MET A 238 -12.82 -11.47 -1.48
N LEU A 239 -12.24 -11.54 -2.68
CA LEU A 239 -12.68 -12.46 -3.73
C LEU A 239 -12.43 -13.93 -3.37
N ARG A 240 -11.35 -14.24 -2.65
CA ARG A 240 -11.09 -15.58 -2.11
C ARG A 240 -12.20 -15.98 -1.15
N ASP A 241 -12.47 -15.16 -0.14
CA ASP A 241 -13.52 -15.46 0.84
C ASP A 241 -14.91 -15.54 0.17
N LEU A 242 -15.16 -14.73 -0.87
CA LEU A 242 -16.39 -14.82 -1.67
C LEU A 242 -16.44 -16.12 -2.48
N SER A 243 -15.36 -16.51 -3.14
CA SER A 243 -15.24 -17.76 -3.90
C SER A 243 -15.42 -18.99 -2.99
N ASP A 244 -14.91 -18.93 -1.77
CA ASP A 244 -14.98 -20.03 -0.81
C ASP A 244 -16.28 -20.05 0.00
N ALA A 245 -17.11 -19.01 -0.12
CA ALA A 245 -18.41 -18.96 0.53
C ALA A 245 -19.33 -20.07 -0.02
N ARG A 246 -19.87 -20.85 0.92
CA ARG A 246 -20.78 -21.98 0.66
C ARG A 246 -22.13 -21.71 1.30
N LEU A 247 -23.18 -22.25 0.68
CA LEU A 247 -24.51 -22.27 1.28
C LEU A 247 -24.51 -23.30 2.41
N ILE A 248 -24.93 -22.86 3.60
CA ILE A 248 -25.05 -23.70 4.80
C ILE A 248 -26.51 -23.66 5.21
N VAL A 249 -27.15 -24.83 5.23
CA VAL A 249 -28.51 -24.94 5.77
C VAL A 249 -28.40 -24.96 7.29
N ARG A 250 -29.14 -24.06 7.96
CA ARG A 250 -29.19 -23.98 9.42
C ARG A 250 -30.61 -24.23 9.90
N GLU A 251 -30.72 -24.93 11.02
CA GLU A 251 -31.99 -25.10 11.73
C GLU A 251 -32.41 -23.79 12.43
N PRO A 252 -33.68 -23.64 12.86
CA PRO A 252 -34.16 -22.44 13.55
C PRO A 252 -33.35 -22.03 14.79
N GLY A 253 -32.59 -22.95 15.40
CA GLY A 253 -31.65 -22.69 16.50
C GLY A 253 -30.24 -22.26 16.08
N GLY A 254 -29.98 -22.08 14.78
CA GLY A 254 -28.68 -21.65 14.25
C GLY A 254 -27.62 -22.75 14.09
N VAL A 255 -27.92 -23.98 14.53
CA VAL A 255 -27.07 -25.16 14.33
C VAL A 255 -27.08 -25.55 12.84
N VAL A 256 -25.94 -26.00 12.32
CA VAL A 256 -25.86 -26.50 10.94
C VAL A 256 -26.71 -27.76 10.84
N ALA A 257 -27.69 -27.76 9.94
CA ALA A 257 -28.56 -28.90 9.73
C ALA A 257 -27.75 -30.13 9.31
N THR A 258 -28.25 -31.33 9.58
CA THR A 258 -27.61 -32.58 9.16
C THR A 258 -28.36 -33.13 7.95
N ASP A 259 -27.64 -33.55 6.93
CA ASP A 259 -28.22 -34.19 5.75
C ASP A 259 -28.82 -35.56 6.16
N PRO A 260 -30.14 -35.79 5.97
CA PRO A 260 -30.81 -37.03 6.36
C PRO A 260 -30.29 -38.27 5.64
N GLU A 261 -29.74 -38.13 4.43
CA GLU A 261 -29.27 -39.26 3.62
C GLU A 261 -27.82 -39.62 3.92
N THR A 262 -26.97 -38.63 4.21
CA THR A 262 -25.52 -38.83 4.38
C THR A 262 -25.03 -38.73 5.82
N GLY A 263 -25.85 -38.19 6.74
CA GLY A 263 -25.49 -37.98 8.15
C GLY A 263 -24.40 -36.92 8.37
N ARG A 264 -24.05 -36.13 7.35
CA ARG A 264 -23.01 -35.10 7.41
C ARG A 264 -23.62 -33.69 7.59
N PRO A 265 -22.85 -32.68 8.04
CA PRO A 265 -23.32 -31.30 8.06
C PRO A 265 -23.78 -30.87 6.66
N ALA A 266 -24.99 -30.29 6.56
CA ALA A 266 -25.65 -29.83 5.33
C ALA A 266 -24.99 -28.55 4.80
N VAL A 267 -23.74 -28.70 4.35
CA VAL A 267 -22.93 -27.68 3.71
C VAL A 267 -22.85 -28.01 2.23
N SER A 268 -23.27 -27.08 1.38
CA SER A 268 -23.23 -27.27 -0.06
C SER A 268 -21.80 -27.46 -0.55
N VAL A 269 -21.60 -28.42 -1.45
CA VAL A 269 -20.36 -28.59 -2.22
C VAL A 269 -20.22 -27.48 -3.27
N TRP A 270 -21.33 -26.87 -3.67
CA TRP A 270 -21.35 -25.80 -4.66
C TRP A 270 -20.84 -24.48 -4.09
N HIS A 271 -20.12 -23.76 -4.95
CA HIS A 271 -19.54 -22.45 -4.66
C HIS A 271 -20.22 -21.39 -5.52
N PRO A 272 -21.42 -20.91 -5.12
CA PRO A 272 -22.29 -20.12 -6.00
C PRO A 272 -21.71 -18.78 -6.43
N TYR A 273 -20.78 -18.21 -5.65
CA TYR A 273 -20.21 -16.89 -5.93
C TYR A 273 -18.87 -16.93 -6.69
N ARG A 274 -18.35 -18.12 -7.01
CA ARG A 274 -17.14 -18.26 -7.86
C ARG A 274 -17.24 -17.55 -9.21
N PRO A 275 -18.35 -17.66 -9.96
CA PRO A 275 -18.49 -16.95 -11.24
C PRO A 275 -18.33 -15.43 -11.11
N ILE A 276 -18.79 -14.84 -9.99
CA ILE A 276 -18.63 -13.41 -9.72
C ILE A 276 -17.15 -13.07 -9.55
N ALA A 277 -16.41 -13.86 -8.75
CA ALA A 277 -14.98 -13.63 -8.55
C ALA A 277 -14.20 -13.71 -9.88
N TRP A 278 -14.51 -14.70 -10.73
CA TRP A 278 -13.94 -14.79 -12.07
C TRP A 278 -14.31 -13.60 -12.95
N GLY A 279 -15.57 -13.15 -12.91
CA GLY A 279 -16.05 -11.97 -13.64
C GLY A 279 -15.28 -10.70 -13.26
N VAL A 280 -15.02 -10.49 -11.96
CA VAL A 280 -14.22 -9.34 -11.49
C VAL A 280 -12.78 -9.41 -12.04
N VAL A 281 -12.14 -10.57 -11.98
CA VAL A 281 -10.77 -10.76 -12.52
C VAL A 281 -10.74 -10.55 -14.03
N ALA A 282 -11.67 -11.16 -14.78
CA ALA A 282 -11.78 -11.00 -16.22
C ALA A 282 -12.02 -9.53 -16.62
N THR A 283 -12.85 -8.82 -15.86
CA THR A 283 -13.11 -7.39 -16.09
C THR A 283 -11.87 -6.55 -15.81
N ALA A 284 -11.10 -6.85 -14.75
CA ALA A 284 -9.84 -6.16 -14.48
C ALA A 284 -8.85 -6.32 -15.64
N LEU A 285 -8.72 -7.53 -16.20
CA LEU A 285 -7.89 -7.79 -17.38
C LEU A 285 -8.44 -7.07 -18.63
N GLY A 286 -9.75 -7.11 -18.85
CA GLY A 286 -10.40 -6.40 -19.95
C GLY A 286 -10.17 -4.90 -19.90
N LEU A 287 -10.25 -4.28 -18.72
CA LEU A 287 -9.94 -2.87 -18.54
C LEU A 287 -8.46 -2.55 -18.78
N PHE A 288 -7.55 -3.42 -18.36
CA PHE A 288 -6.13 -3.23 -18.67
C PHE A 288 -5.89 -3.20 -20.18
N ILE A 289 -6.51 -4.11 -20.94
CA ILE A 289 -6.47 -4.12 -22.40
C ILE A 289 -7.16 -2.87 -22.98
N TRP A 290 -8.29 -2.45 -22.40
CA TRP A 290 -9.03 -1.27 -22.84
C TRP A 290 -8.21 0.02 -22.76
N PHE A 291 -7.50 0.20 -21.64
CA PHE A 291 -6.62 1.36 -21.36
C PHE A 291 -5.23 1.22 -21.98
N TRP A 292 -4.86 0.04 -22.49
CA TRP A 292 -3.52 -0.22 -23.06
C TRP A 292 -2.99 0.87 -24.01
N PRO A 293 -3.79 1.45 -24.92
CA PRO A 293 -3.28 2.49 -25.83
C PRO A 293 -2.76 3.74 -25.10
N VAL A 294 -3.46 4.19 -24.05
CA VAL A 294 -3.07 5.37 -23.27
C VAL A 294 -2.01 5.06 -22.20
N LEU A 295 -1.78 3.78 -21.90
CA LEU A 295 -0.69 3.33 -21.03
C LEU A 295 0.64 3.17 -21.79
N THR A 296 0.59 3.02 -23.11
CA THR A 296 1.75 2.67 -23.95
C THR A 296 2.05 3.65 -25.08
N TRP A 297 1.50 4.88 -25.01
CA TRP A 297 1.76 5.97 -25.96
C TRP A 297 1.40 5.63 -27.42
N GLN A 298 0.30 4.90 -27.62
CA GLN A 298 -0.19 4.56 -28.95
C GLN A 298 -0.98 5.72 -29.56
N LEU A 299 -0.96 5.80 -30.89
CA LEU A 299 -1.82 6.71 -31.64
C LEU A 299 -3.24 6.13 -31.69
N ILE A 300 -4.23 6.90 -31.24
CA ILE A 300 -5.64 6.50 -31.26
C ILE A 300 -6.50 7.61 -31.86
N SER A 301 -7.65 7.25 -32.42
CA SER A 301 -8.61 8.27 -32.89
C SER A 301 -9.19 9.06 -31.72
N ASP A 302 -9.62 10.29 -31.99
CA ASP A 302 -10.29 11.15 -31.01
C ASP A 302 -11.53 10.49 -30.40
N GLU A 303 -12.29 9.74 -31.21
CA GLU A 303 -13.45 8.99 -30.75
C GLU A 303 -13.05 7.92 -29.72
N ARG A 304 -11.99 7.16 -30.01
CA ARG A 304 -11.48 6.15 -29.06
C ARG A 304 -10.97 6.81 -27.78
N PHE A 305 -10.32 7.97 -27.88
CA PHE A 305 -9.87 8.72 -26.71
C PHE A 305 -11.06 9.17 -25.85
N LYS A 306 -12.12 9.72 -26.45
CA LYS A 306 -13.35 10.11 -25.74
C LYS A 306 -14.03 8.93 -25.02
N LEU A 307 -13.94 7.72 -25.55
CA LEU A 307 -14.45 6.50 -24.88
C LEU A 307 -13.56 6.02 -23.72
N ILE A 308 -12.27 6.37 -23.73
CA ILE A 308 -11.32 6.05 -22.66
C ILE A 308 -11.45 7.04 -21.50
N VAL A 309 -11.68 8.32 -21.80
CA VAL A 309 -11.82 9.39 -20.80
C VAL A 309 -13.22 9.35 -20.20
N TRP A 310 -13.35 8.75 -19.02
CA TRP A 310 -14.66 8.62 -18.35
C TRP A 310 -15.04 9.83 -17.49
N PHE A 311 -14.06 10.56 -16.97
CA PHE A 311 -14.29 11.77 -16.18
C PHE A 311 -13.61 12.97 -16.84
N PRO A 312 -14.18 14.18 -16.71
CA PRO A 312 -13.54 15.41 -17.20
C PRO A 312 -12.12 15.61 -16.63
N GLY A 313 -11.88 15.16 -15.39
CA GLY A 313 -10.58 15.26 -14.73
C GLY A 313 -9.50 14.32 -15.28
N TRP A 314 -9.82 13.43 -16.23
CA TRP A 314 -8.85 12.54 -16.89
C TRP A 314 -8.18 13.20 -18.10
N GLN A 315 -8.62 14.40 -18.46
CA GLN A 315 -8.02 15.24 -19.51
C GLN A 315 -7.01 16.23 -18.93
#